data_AF-A0A7C1HZR1-F1
#
_entry.id   AF-A0A7C1HZR1-F1
#
_cell.length_a   1.000
_cell.length_b   1.000
_cell.length_c   1.000
_cell.angle_alpha   90.00
_cell.angle_beta   90.00
_cell.angle_gamma   90.00
#
_symmetry.space_group_name_H-M   'P 1'
#
loop_
_entity.id
_entity.type
_entity.pdbx_description
1 polymer ?
#
loop_
_entity_poly.entity_id
_entity_poly.type
_entity_poly.pdbx_seq_one_letter_code
_entity_poly.pdbx_strand_id
1 'polypeptide(L)'
;MTVRIGVTGQRSVKDQPAIRASLRQVFSRLDQILATTPHRYIALTSLLEGGDRLLAEEVLGWPSHEMEGGSELHLFLPHSAEAYLEECSTHESRQRCELILRQASRIEISTVKEPREAVCEDVGRTIVQSCDVLVAIWDGASSATRGGTGEMVRYARVVGRSIFWVHLRTGKIVEERHGDGILESLEYLDGFNREHIDANVLKQGCIDRFERFSLKARM
;
A
#
# COMPACT_ATOMS: atom_id res chain seq x y z
N MET A 1 1.48 -10.23 -9.08
CA MET A 1 1.21 -8.80 -9.34
C MET A 1 1.77 -7.94 -8.21
N THR A 2 1.72 -6.62 -8.34
CA THR A 2 2.25 -5.70 -7.34
C THR A 2 1.16 -4.76 -6.85
N VAL A 3 0.99 -4.64 -5.53
CA VAL A 3 0.09 -3.66 -4.89
C VAL A 3 0.92 -2.58 -4.21
N ARG A 4 0.66 -1.32 -4.56
CA ARG A 4 1.36 -0.17 -3.97
C ARG A 4 0.61 0.30 -2.73
N ILE A 5 1.24 0.20 -1.58
CA ILE A 5 0.70 0.61 -0.29
C ILE A 5 1.26 1.99 0.04
N GLY A 6 0.43 3.02 -0.04
CA GLY A 6 0.77 4.33 0.51
C GLY A 6 0.71 4.24 2.02
N VAL A 7 1.74 4.72 2.73
CA VAL A 7 1.75 4.68 4.19
C VAL A 7 1.85 6.09 4.76
N THR A 8 1.06 6.35 5.81
CA THR A 8 1.10 7.61 6.55
C THR A 8 0.73 7.41 8.01
N GLY A 9 1.36 8.10 8.95
CA GLY A 9 1.07 7.91 10.36
C GLY A 9 1.54 9.05 11.24
N GLN A 10 0.88 9.19 12.39
CA GLN A 10 1.24 10.22 13.36
C GLN A 10 2.60 9.94 14.01
N ARG A 11 3.33 11.02 14.37
CA ARG A 11 4.71 10.91 14.88
C ARG A 11 4.85 10.19 16.23
N SER A 12 3.83 10.24 17.07
CA SER A 12 3.87 9.62 18.39
C SER A 12 2.98 8.38 18.44
N VAL A 13 3.60 7.19 18.43
CA VAL A 13 2.91 5.90 18.58
C VAL A 13 3.39 5.23 19.86
N LYS A 14 2.53 5.20 20.89
CA LYS A 14 2.89 4.70 22.23
C LYS A 14 2.87 3.17 22.33
N ASP A 15 1.80 2.52 21.90
CA ASP A 15 1.63 1.07 21.97
C ASP A 15 1.96 0.40 20.63
N GLN A 16 3.25 0.44 20.27
CA GLN A 16 3.69 -0.12 18.99
C GLN A 16 3.35 -1.62 18.83
N PRO A 17 3.49 -2.50 19.84
CA PRO A 17 3.13 -3.91 19.69
C PRO A 17 1.66 -4.13 19.31
N ALA A 18 0.73 -3.45 19.99
CA ALA A 18 -0.68 -3.56 19.64
C ALA A 18 -0.98 -3.00 18.25
N ILE A 19 -0.39 -1.85 17.90
CA ILE A 19 -0.56 -1.26 16.57
C ILE A 19 0.00 -2.17 15.48
N ARG A 20 1.18 -2.77 15.67
CA ARG A 20 1.74 -3.77 14.73
C ARG A 20 0.79 -4.95 14.55
N ALA A 21 0.21 -5.48 15.63
CA ALA A 21 -0.76 -6.57 15.52
C ALA A 21 -1.98 -6.18 14.66
N SER A 22 -2.51 -4.97 14.83
CA SER A 22 -3.59 -4.45 13.97
C SER A 22 -3.15 -4.24 12.51
N LEU A 23 -1.92 -3.76 12.27
CA LEU A 23 -1.39 -3.63 10.91
C LEU A 23 -1.26 -4.98 10.21
N ARG A 24 -0.83 -6.02 10.93
CA ARG A 24 -0.76 -7.37 10.38
C ARG A 24 -2.13 -7.90 9.99
N GLN A 25 -3.17 -7.56 10.75
CA GLN A 25 -4.55 -7.88 10.38
C GLN A 25 -5.00 -7.14 9.11
N VAL A 26 -4.56 -5.88 8.91
CA VAL A 26 -4.79 -5.16 7.65
C VAL A 26 -4.12 -5.87 6.47
N PHE A 27 -2.84 -6.25 6.59
CA PHE A 27 -2.15 -6.96 5.52
C PHE A 27 -2.73 -8.35 5.26
N SER A 28 -3.07 -9.10 6.32
CA SER A 28 -3.82 -10.36 6.17
C SER A 28 -5.16 -10.19 5.46
N ARG A 29 -5.86 -9.07 5.69
CA ARG A 29 -7.11 -8.75 4.98
C ARG A 29 -6.86 -8.49 3.49
N LEU A 30 -5.77 -7.80 3.15
CA LEU A 30 -5.36 -7.59 1.75
C LEU A 30 -4.95 -8.91 1.07
N ASP A 31 -4.20 -9.77 1.77
CA ASP A 31 -3.83 -11.09 1.24
C ASP A 31 -5.07 -11.96 1.00
N GLN A 32 -6.07 -11.87 1.88
CA GLN A 32 -7.35 -12.57 1.70
C GLN A 32 -8.13 -12.08 0.48
N ILE A 33 -8.00 -10.80 0.10
CA ILE A 33 -8.59 -10.27 -1.13
C ILE A 33 -7.90 -10.88 -2.35
N LEU A 34 -6.60 -11.18 -2.26
CA LEU A 34 -5.77 -11.74 -3.32
C LEU A 34 -5.37 -13.21 -3.05
N ALA A 35 -6.24 -13.97 -2.41
CA ALA A 35 -5.88 -15.27 -1.80
C ALA A 35 -5.31 -16.30 -2.78
N THR A 36 -5.70 -16.24 -4.06
CA THR A 36 -5.25 -17.13 -5.13
C THR A 36 -4.44 -16.43 -6.20
N THR A 37 -4.11 -15.16 -5.97
CA THR A 37 -3.39 -14.32 -6.91
C THR A 37 -1.99 -14.07 -6.35
N PRO A 38 -0.92 -14.60 -6.96
CA PRO A 38 0.44 -14.31 -6.54
C PRO A 38 0.69 -12.80 -6.50
N HIS A 39 1.16 -12.27 -5.37
CA HIS A 39 1.32 -10.83 -5.19
C HIS A 39 2.46 -10.46 -4.23
N ARG A 40 2.90 -9.20 -4.34
CA ARG A 40 3.83 -8.55 -3.42
C ARG A 40 3.43 -7.09 -3.19
N TYR A 41 3.95 -6.50 -2.11
CA TYR A 41 3.69 -5.10 -1.76
C TYR A 41 4.87 -4.18 -2.06
N ILE A 42 4.55 -2.92 -2.38
CA ILE A 42 5.53 -1.82 -2.38
C ILE A 42 5.05 -0.77 -1.39
N ALA A 43 5.84 -0.45 -0.38
CA ALA A 43 5.59 0.69 0.49
C ALA A 43 5.95 2.00 -0.21
N LEU A 44 5.01 2.94 -0.30
CA LEU A 44 5.24 4.32 -0.73
C LEU A 44 5.16 5.23 0.51
N THR A 45 6.26 5.87 0.90
CA THR A 45 6.32 6.62 2.17
C THR A 45 7.20 7.86 2.11
N SER A 46 6.94 8.80 3.02
CA SER A 46 7.84 9.92 3.32
C SER A 46 8.81 9.65 4.48
N LEU A 47 8.70 8.45 5.08
CA LEU A 47 9.54 7.92 6.16
C LEU A 47 9.59 8.78 7.45
N LEU A 48 8.57 9.62 7.67
CA LEU A 48 8.51 10.49 8.85
C LEU A 48 8.63 9.66 10.15
N GLU A 49 9.24 10.25 11.17
CA GLU A 49 9.34 9.60 12.48
C GLU A 49 7.97 9.14 12.98
N GLY A 50 7.95 7.99 13.66
CA GLY A 50 6.73 7.41 14.21
C GLY A 50 6.00 6.49 13.24
N GLY A 51 4.74 6.82 12.95
CA GLY A 51 3.82 5.94 12.24
C GLY A 51 4.25 5.57 10.82
N ASP A 52 4.79 6.51 10.03
CA ASP A 52 5.27 6.21 8.67
C ASP A 52 6.35 5.11 8.68
N ARG A 53 7.35 5.23 9.57
CA ARG A 53 8.41 4.21 9.70
C ARG A 53 7.88 2.88 10.21
N LEU A 54 7.00 2.93 11.22
CA LEU A 54 6.36 1.74 11.77
C LEU A 54 5.64 0.94 10.69
N LEU A 55 4.86 1.63 9.84
CA LEU A 55 4.16 1.04 8.70
C LEU A 55 5.13 0.52 7.64
N ALA A 56 6.14 1.32 7.25
CA ALA A 56 7.10 0.93 6.22
C ALA A 56 7.84 -0.37 6.60
N GLU A 57 8.22 -0.50 7.87
CA GLU A 57 8.83 -1.74 8.39
C GLU A 57 7.89 -2.93 8.36
N GLU A 58 6.61 -2.75 8.72
CA GLU A 58 5.65 -3.85 8.67
C GLU A 58 5.40 -4.30 7.23
N VAL A 59 5.34 -3.39 6.24
CA VAL A 59 5.24 -3.77 4.82
C VAL A 59 6.48 -4.51 4.35
N LEU A 60 7.67 -3.99 4.68
CA LEU A 60 8.96 -4.60 4.30
C LEU A 60 9.19 -5.98 4.93
N GLY A 61 8.69 -6.19 6.14
CA GLY A 61 8.73 -7.47 6.84
C GLY A 61 7.60 -8.42 6.45
N TRP A 62 6.61 -7.98 5.66
CA TRP A 62 5.49 -8.82 5.25
C TRP A 62 5.93 -9.81 4.16
N PRO A 63 5.55 -11.11 4.25
CA PRO A 63 5.92 -12.10 3.25
C PRO A 63 5.30 -11.78 1.89
N SER A 64 6.01 -12.10 0.81
CA SER A 64 5.42 -12.16 -0.52
C SER A 64 4.65 -13.47 -0.72
N HIS A 65 3.55 -13.41 -1.45
CA HIS A 65 2.68 -14.56 -1.70
C HIS A 65 2.96 -15.11 -3.09
N GLU A 66 3.62 -16.27 -3.14
CA GLU A 66 3.87 -17.04 -4.37
C GLU A 66 4.63 -16.26 -5.46
N MET A 67 5.42 -15.26 -5.04
CA MET A 67 6.26 -14.46 -5.92
C MET A 67 7.72 -14.49 -5.46
N GLU A 68 8.64 -14.55 -6.42
CA GLU A 68 10.06 -14.33 -6.14
C GLU A 68 10.31 -12.86 -5.79
N GLY A 69 11.13 -12.64 -4.75
CA GLY A 69 11.42 -11.32 -4.20
C GLY A 69 10.49 -10.93 -3.04
N GLY A 70 11.01 -10.15 -2.10
CA GLY A 70 10.24 -9.59 -0.99
C GLY A 70 9.51 -8.29 -1.35
N SER A 71 8.89 -7.66 -0.35
CA SER A 71 8.33 -6.31 -0.50
C SER A 71 9.39 -5.28 -0.87
N GLU A 72 8.99 -4.24 -1.60
CA GLU A 72 9.87 -3.14 -2.00
C GLU A 72 9.51 -1.84 -1.26
N LEU A 73 10.42 -0.86 -1.30
CA LEU A 73 10.24 0.44 -0.67
C LEU A 73 10.57 1.57 -1.64
N HIS A 74 9.60 2.44 -1.88
CA HIS A 74 9.79 3.69 -2.62
C HIS A 74 9.61 4.87 -1.68
N LEU A 75 10.60 5.75 -1.68
CA LEU A 75 10.63 6.94 -0.82
C LEU A 75 10.30 8.19 -1.60
N PHE A 76 9.45 9.03 -1.02
CA PHE A 76 9.15 10.38 -1.48
C PHE A 76 9.62 11.34 -0.40
N LEU A 77 10.77 11.96 -0.60
CA LEU A 77 11.42 12.78 0.41
C LEU A 77 11.24 14.27 0.12
N PRO A 78 11.08 15.11 1.16
CA PRO A 78 10.97 16.56 1.00
C PRO A 78 12.27 17.23 0.52
N HIS A 79 13.42 16.58 0.70
CA HIS A 79 14.75 17.04 0.30
C HIS A 79 15.70 15.84 0.21
N SER A 80 17.00 16.07 0.07
CA SER A 80 17.99 14.99 -0.04
C SER A 80 17.97 14.07 1.19
N ALA A 81 18.35 12.81 0.99
CA ALA A 81 18.41 11.80 2.04
C ALA A 81 19.36 12.22 3.18
N GLU A 82 20.47 12.90 2.85
CA GLU A 82 21.44 13.38 3.85
C GLU A 82 20.81 14.43 4.76
N ALA A 83 20.17 15.46 4.18
CA ALA A 83 19.47 16.48 4.94
C ALA A 83 18.29 15.87 5.73
N TYR A 84 17.64 14.83 5.19
CA TYR A 84 16.55 14.13 5.87
C TYR A 84 17.02 13.40 7.14
N LEU A 85 18.20 12.79 7.09
CA LEU A 85 18.82 12.14 8.25
C LEU A 85 19.26 13.13 9.33
N GLU A 86 19.61 14.36 8.96
CA GLU A 86 19.95 15.42 9.90
C GLU A 86 18.75 15.94 10.70
N GLU A 87 17.53 15.78 10.17
CA GLU A 87 16.29 16.19 10.84
C GLU A 87 15.77 15.16 11.86
N CYS A 88 16.39 13.97 11.93
CA CYS A 88 15.99 12.95 12.90
C CYS A 88 16.24 13.43 14.33
N SER A 89 15.25 13.26 15.21
CA SER A 89 15.26 13.85 16.55
C SER A 89 16.29 13.24 17.50
N THR A 90 16.67 11.98 17.27
CA THR A 90 17.62 11.24 18.11
C THR A 90 18.58 10.41 17.26
N HIS A 91 19.74 10.05 17.85
CA HIS A 91 20.71 9.18 17.19
C HIS A 91 20.12 7.81 16.84
N GLU A 92 19.33 7.21 17.74
CA GLU A 92 18.62 5.95 17.49
C GLU A 92 17.64 6.07 16.31
N SER A 93 16.87 7.16 16.28
CA SER A 93 15.95 7.47 15.19
C SER A 93 16.68 7.59 13.85
N ARG A 94 17.83 8.28 13.84
CA ARG A 94 18.69 8.40 12.66
C ARG A 94 19.21 7.06 12.18
N GLN A 95 19.77 6.23 13.06
CA GLN A 95 20.27 4.89 12.71
C GLN A 95 19.17 4.01 12.10
N ARG A 96 17.97 4.07 12.66
CA ARG A 96 16.82 3.33 12.15
C ARG A 96 16.39 3.84 10.77
N CYS A 97 16.37 5.17 10.60
CA CYS A 97 16.09 5.79 9.30
C CYS A 97 17.14 5.40 8.25
N GLU A 98 18.43 5.40 8.59
CA GLU A 98 19.53 4.97 7.72
C GLU A 98 19.37 3.51 7.28
N LEU A 99 18.95 2.63 8.18
CA LEU A 99 18.70 1.22 7.86
C LEU A 99 17.58 1.08 6.83
N ILE A 100 16.47 1.81 7.00
CA ILE A 100 15.32 1.75 6.08
C ILE A 100 15.67 2.41 4.73
N LEU A 101 16.38 3.55 4.73
CA LEU A 101 16.83 4.23 3.51
C LEU A 101 17.67 3.31 2.61
N ARG A 102 18.53 2.45 3.20
CA ARG A 102 19.34 1.48 2.44
C ARG A 102 18.51 0.38 1.76
N GLN A 103 17.27 0.17 2.20
CA GLN A 103 16.36 -0.82 1.61
C GLN A 103 15.50 -0.22 0.50
N ALA A 104 15.56 1.10 0.29
CA ALA A 104 14.77 1.76 -0.75
C ALA A 104 15.25 1.34 -2.14
N SER A 105 14.32 0.78 -2.94
CA SER A 105 14.57 0.50 -4.36
C SER A 105 14.44 1.75 -5.22
N ARG A 106 13.75 2.78 -4.73
CA ARG A 106 13.55 4.07 -5.41
C ARG A 106 13.45 5.21 -4.42
N ILE A 107 14.05 6.35 -4.76
CA ILE A 107 13.95 7.59 -4.00
C ILE A 107 13.60 8.72 -4.96
N GLU A 108 12.53 9.44 -4.65
CA GLU A 108 12.09 10.65 -5.34
C GLU A 108 12.15 11.82 -4.36
N ILE A 109 12.66 12.96 -4.84
CA ILE A 109 12.77 14.17 -4.03
C ILE A 109 11.75 15.17 -4.57
N SER A 110 10.97 15.77 -3.68
CA SER A 110 9.99 16.80 -4.06
C SER A 110 10.68 17.97 -4.77
N THR A 111 10.01 18.49 -5.80
CA THR A 111 10.44 19.69 -6.52
C THR A 111 9.98 20.97 -5.82
N VAL A 112 9.00 20.87 -4.92
CA VAL A 112 8.54 21.96 -4.05
C VAL A 112 9.55 22.16 -2.93
N LYS A 113 9.97 23.40 -2.69
CA LYS A 113 11.03 23.70 -1.71
C LYS A 113 10.55 24.44 -0.48
N GLU A 114 9.60 25.36 -0.60
CA GLU A 114 9.09 26.16 0.52
C GLU A 114 7.63 26.60 0.30
N PRO A 115 6.87 26.88 1.38
CA PRO A 115 7.22 26.64 2.80
C PRO A 115 7.19 25.14 3.15
N ARG A 116 7.78 24.74 4.29
CA ARG A 116 7.92 23.32 4.70
C ARG A 116 6.59 22.56 4.65
N GLU A 117 5.51 23.19 5.09
CA GLU A 117 4.18 22.60 5.09
C GLU A 117 3.67 22.29 3.68
N ALA A 118 4.01 23.12 2.69
CA ALA A 118 3.68 22.87 1.29
C ALA A 118 4.49 21.71 0.71
N VAL A 119 5.76 21.55 1.10
CA VAL A 119 6.58 20.40 0.71
C VAL A 119 6.01 19.11 1.29
N CYS A 120 5.68 19.09 2.59
CA CYS A 120 5.09 17.92 3.24
C CYS A 120 3.74 17.54 2.62
N GLU A 121 2.90 18.54 2.30
CA GLU A 121 1.64 18.31 1.59
C GLU A 121 1.89 17.72 0.19
N ASP A 122 2.80 18.28 -0.60
CA ASP A 122 3.14 17.82 -1.94
C ASP A 122 3.60 16.35 -1.93
N VAL A 123 4.54 16.02 -1.04
CA VAL A 123 5.02 14.65 -0.82
C VAL A 123 3.87 13.71 -0.47
N GLY A 124 3.06 14.08 0.53
CA GLY A 124 1.95 13.23 0.98
C GLY A 124 0.88 13.03 -0.11
N ARG A 125 0.56 14.08 -0.87
CA ARG A 125 -0.38 13.98 -2.01
C ARG A 125 0.17 13.10 -3.11
N THR A 126 1.45 13.21 -3.41
CA THR A 126 2.14 12.37 -4.41
C THR A 126 2.04 10.89 -4.01
N ILE A 127 2.26 10.57 -2.74
CA ILE A 127 2.09 9.20 -2.21
C ILE A 127 0.65 8.71 -2.39
N VAL A 128 -0.36 9.50 -1.99
CA VAL A 128 -1.77 9.12 -2.09
C VAL A 128 -2.19 8.90 -3.55
N GLN A 129 -1.71 9.74 -4.48
CA GLN A 129 -1.98 9.61 -5.90
C GLN A 129 -1.29 8.38 -6.51
N SER A 130 -0.12 8.01 -6.01
CA SER A 130 0.72 6.93 -6.57
C SER A 130 0.44 5.55 -6.00
N CYS A 131 -0.24 5.45 -4.85
CA CYS A 131 -0.58 4.17 -4.23
C CYS A 131 -1.81 3.52 -4.90
N ASP A 132 -2.07 2.25 -4.59
CA ASP A 132 -3.32 1.55 -4.86
C ASP A 132 -4.24 1.65 -3.64
N VAL A 133 -3.67 1.47 -2.44
CA VAL A 133 -4.37 1.55 -1.15
C VAL A 133 -3.56 2.42 -0.19
N LEU A 134 -4.22 3.33 0.53
CA LEU A 134 -3.61 4.08 1.61
C LEU A 134 -3.79 3.34 2.95
N VAL A 135 -2.71 3.06 3.67
CA VAL A 135 -2.74 2.52 5.03
C VAL A 135 -2.26 3.60 6.01
N ALA A 136 -3.08 3.92 7.01
CA ALA A 136 -2.78 4.98 7.96
C ALA A 136 -2.76 4.55 9.44
N ILE A 137 -1.86 5.12 10.24
CA ILE A 137 -1.96 5.13 11.70
C ILE A 137 -2.42 6.51 12.15
N TRP A 138 -3.67 6.61 12.60
CA TRP A 138 -4.32 7.90 12.81
C TRP A 138 -5.26 7.87 14.00
N ASP A 139 -5.47 8.98 14.69
CA ASP A 139 -6.35 9.06 15.86
C ASP A 139 -7.78 9.53 15.54
N GLY A 140 -8.15 9.61 14.26
CA GLY A 140 -9.49 10.00 13.82
C GLY A 140 -9.77 11.50 13.94
N ALA A 141 -8.85 12.31 14.47
CA ALA A 141 -9.05 13.74 14.67
C ALA A 141 -8.84 14.52 13.36
N SER A 142 -9.69 15.52 13.10
CA SER A 142 -9.49 16.48 12.01
C SER A 142 -8.15 17.20 12.24
N SER A 143 -7.15 16.96 11.38
CA SER A 143 -5.84 17.59 11.55
C SER A 143 -5.93 19.07 11.20
N ALA A 144 -5.53 19.94 12.13
CA ALA A 144 -5.29 21.36 11.84
C ALA A 144 -3.95 21.60 11.13
N THR A 145 -3.06 20.59 11.13
CA THR A 145 -1.72 20.68 10.53
C THR A 145 -1.76 20.33 9.05
N ARG A 146 -1.33 21.29 8.22
CA ARG A 146 -1.10 21.09 6.79
C ARG A 146 0.02 20.06 6.57
N GLY A 147 -0.18 19.11 5.65
CA GLY A 147 0.73 17.98 5.41
C GLY A 147 0.66 16.87 6.47
N GLY A 148 -0.28 16.93 7.42
CA GLY A 148 -0.43 15.91 8.47
C GLY A 148 -1.19 14.66 8.01
N THR A 149 -1.11 13.59 8.80
CA THR A 149 -1.81 12.31 8.55
C THR A 149 -3.30 12.48 8.30
N GLY A 150 -3.98 13.30 9.12
CA GLY A 150 -5.43 13.55 8.96
C GLY A 150 -5.75 14.25 7.64
N GLU A 151 -4.86 15.12 7.15
CA GLU A 151 -5.04 15.76 5.84
C GLU A 151 -4.84 14.75 4.71
N MET A 152 -3.86 13.84 4.82
CA MET A 152 -3.64 12.80 3.82
C MET A 152 -4.80 11.81 3.75
N VAL A 153 -5.37 11.42 4.89
CA VAL A 153 -6.61 10.62 4.94
C VAL A 153 -7.78 11.39 4.30
N ARG A 154 -7.94 12.69 4.62
CA ARG A 154 -8.96 13.53 3.98
C ARG A 154 -8.76 13.63 2.47
N TYR A 155 -7.53 13.83 2.02
CA TYR A 155 -7.18 13.94 0.62
C TYR A 155 -7.43 12.62 -0.13
N ALA A 156 -7.06 11.49 0.46
CA ALA A 156 -7.37 10.16 -0.06
C ALA A 156 -8.88 9.96 -0.27
N ARG A 157 -9.72 10.34 0.69
CA ARG A 157 -11.18 10.32 0.52
C ARG A 157 -11.64 11.21 -0.65
N VAL A 158 -11.07 12.41 -0.79
CA VAL A 158 -11.43 13.35 -1.88
C VAL A 158 -11.08 12.77 -3.26
N VAL A 159 -9.93 12.12 -3.41
CA VAL A 159 -9.53 11.50 -4.69
C VAL A 159 -10.14 10.11 -4.89
N GLY A 160 -10.95 9.63 -3.94
CA GLY A 160 -11.62 8.33 -4.01
C GLY A 160 -10.69 7.14 -3.77
N ARG A 161 -9.55 7.33 -3.10
CA ARG A 161 -8.58 6.28 -2.78
C ARG A 161 -9.10 5.38 -1.66
N SER A 162 -9.08 4.07 -1.85
CA SER A 162 -9.41 3.10 -0.79
C SER A 162 -8.41 3.19 0.39
N ILE A 163 -8.92 3.15 1.63
CA ILE A 163 -8.15 3.42 2.85
C ILE A 163 -8.34 2.30 3.87
N PHE A 164 -7.24 1.84 4.46
CA PHE A 164 -7.26 1.18 5.76
C PHE A 164 -6.63 2.09 6.79
N TRP A 165 -7.21 2.22 7.98
CA TRP A 165 -6.54 2.94 9.04
C TRP A 165 -6.72 2.29 10.40
N VAL A 166 -5.66 2.34 11.19
CA VAL A 166 -5.59 1.82 12.55
C VAL A 166 -5.64 2.99 13.52
N HIS A 167 -6.63 2.96 14.41
CA HIS A 167 -6.79 3.99 15.42
C HIS A 167 -5.62 3.97 16.41
N LEU A 168 -4.88 5.08 16.48
CA LEU A 168 -3.61 5.21 17.21
C LEU A 168 -3.65 4.73 18.68
N ARG A 169 -4.79 4.92 19.36
CA ARG A 169 -4.92 4.60 20.80
C ARG A 169 -5.61 3.27 21.10
N THR A 170 -6.42 2.78 20.18
CA THR A 170 -7.28 1.60 20.44
C THR A 170 -6.93 0.41 19.57
N GLY A 171 -6.08 0.59 18.55
CA GLY A 171 -5.79 -0.44 17.56
C GLY A 171 -6.97 -0.79 16.68
N LYS A 172 -8.11 -0.09 16.79
CA LYS A 172 -9.30 -0.36 15.98
C LYS A 172 -8.98 -0.14 14.50
N ILE A 173 -9.25 -1.15 13.68
CA ILE A 173 -9.08 -1.09 12.23
C ILE A 173 -10.37 -0.57 11.60
N VAL A 174 -10.21 0.29 10.61
CA VAL A 174 -11.30 0.77 9.75
C VAL A 174 -10.89 0.56 8.30
N GLU A 175 -11.75 -0.11 7.54
CA GLU A 175 -11.66 -0.27 6.08
C GLU A 175 -12.67 0.72 5.46
N GLU A 176 -12.19 1.62 4.60
CA GLU A 176 -12.99 2.55 3.83
C GLU A 176 -12.80 2.27 2.34
N ARG A 177 -13.84 1.73 1.71
CA ARG A 177 -13.89 1.52 0.27
C ARG A 177 -14.38 2.79 -0.42
N HIS A 178 -13.73 3.17 -1.51
CA HIS A 178 -13.99 4.43 -2.20
C HIS A 178 -14.14 4.21 -3.71
N GLY A 179 -14.43 5.30 -4.43
CA GLY A 179 -14.81 5.27 -5.85
C GLY A 179 -13.72 4.83 -6.83
N ASP A 180 -12.47 4.62 -6.40
CA ASP A 180 -11.44 4.02 -7.24
C ASP A 180 -11.73 2.54 -7.58
N GLY A 181 -12.60 1.87 -6.80
CA GLY A 181 -13.03 0.50 -7.04
C GLY A 181 -11.88 -0.51 -7.02
N ILE A 182 -10.74 -0.14 -6.42
CA ILE A 182 -9.52 -0.93 -6.54
C ILE A 182 -9.66 -2.25 -5.79
N LEU A 183 -10.24 -2.25 -4.60
CA LEU A 183 -10.42 -3.46 -3.80
C LEU A 183 -11.38 -4.43 -4.49
N GLU A 184 -12.46 -3.93 -5.09
CA GLU A 184 -13.38 -4.72 -5.90
C GLU A 184 -12.69 -5.29 -7.15
N SER A 185 -11.81 -4.50 -7.77
CA SER A 185 -11.02 -4.94 -8.93
C SER A 185 -10.03 -6.04 -8.55
N LEU A 186 -9.41 -5.96 -7.37
CA LEU A 186 -8.55 -7.01 -6.82
C LEU A 186 -9.36 -8.28 -6.50
N GLU A 187 -10.55 -8.14 -5.90
CA GLU A 187 -11.46 -9.26 -5.63
C GLU A 187 -11.91 -9.93 -6.93
N TYR A 188 -12.20 -9.15 -7.98
CA TYR A 188 -12.54 -9.67 -9.30
C TYR A 188 -11.36 -10.40 -9.95
N LEU A 189 -10.17 -9.81 -9.90
CA LEU A 189 -8.95 -10.43 -10.43
C LEU A 189 -8.67 -11.77 -9.72
N ASP A 190 -8.82 -11.80 -8.40
CA ASP A 190 -8.66 -13.04 -7.64
C ASP A 190 -9.74 -14.06 -7.97
N GLY A 191 -10.98 -13.62 -8.15
CA GLY A 191 -12.06 -14.46 -8.66
C GLY A 191 -11.72 -15.10 -10.01
N PHE A 192 -11.20 -14.31 -10.95
CA PHE A 192 -10.76 -14.79 -12.26
C PHE A 192 -9.59 -15.78 -12.14
N ASN A 193 -8.59 -15.49 -11.31
CA ASN A 193 -7.43 -16.38 -11.12
C ASN A 193 -7.79 -17.68 -10.40
N ARG A 194 -8.85 -17.67 -9.59
CA ARG A 194 -9.40 -18.86 -8.93
C ARG A 194 -10.14 -19.79 -9.88
N GLU A 195 -10.60 -19.30 -11.04
CA GLU A 195 -11.30 -20.14 -12.00
C GLU A 195 -10.38 -21.27 -12.49
N HIS A 196 -10.76 -22.50 -12.19
CA HIS A 196 -10.07 -23.67 -12.68
C HIS A 196 -10.85 -24.25 -13.86
N ILE A 197 -10.26 -24.21 -15.05
CA ILE A 197 -10.81 -24.86 -16.24
C ILE A 197 -10.17 -26.24 -16.37
N ASP A 198 -10.98 -27.29 -16.21
CA ASP A 198 -10.55 -28.67 -16.47
C ASP A 198 -10.15 -28.83 -17.94
N ALA A 199 -8.91 -29.27 -18.17
CA ALA A 199 -8.37 -29.50 -19.50
C ALA A 199 -9.22 -30.49 -20.33
N ASN A 200 -9.88 -31.45 -19.69
CA ASN A 200 -10.77 -32.39 -20.35
C ASN A 200 -12.04 -31.71 -20.85
N VAL A 201 -12.62 -30.80 -20.07
CA VAL A 201 -13.79 -30.02 -20.47
C VAL A 201 -13.44 -29.11 -21.65
N LEU A 202 -12.27 -28.47 -21.60
CA LEU A 202 -11.73 -27.66 -22.69
C LEU A 202 -11.54 -28.48 -23.97
N LYS A 203 -10.90 -29.65 -23.84
CA LYS A 203 -10.64 -30.56 -24.95
C LYS A 203 -11.93 -31.07 -25.58
N GLN A 204 -12.90 -31.50 -24.78
CA GLN A 204 -14.20 -31.94 -25.26
C GLN A 204 -14.94 -30.82 -25.98
N GLY A 205 -14.97 -29.61 -25.40
CA GLY A 205 -15.61 -28.45 -26.01
C GLY A 205 -14.98 -28.03 -27.35
N CYS A 206 -13.67 -28.27 -27.54
CA CYS A 206 -12.98 -28.08 -28.81
C CYS A 206 -13.39 -29.14 -29.86
N ILE A 207 -13.44 -30.42 -29.46
CA ILE A 207 -13.89 -31.52 -30.33
C ILE A 207 -15.32 -31.24 -30.82
N ASP A 208 -16.24 -30.94 -29.91
CA ASP A 208 -17.65 -30.70 -30.23
C ASP A 208 -17.84 -29.51 -31.19
N ARG A 209 -17.01 -28.46 -31.06
CA ARG A 209 -17.03 -27.30 -31.98
C ARG A 209 -16.47 -27.66 -33.35
N PHE A 210 -15.35 -28.39 -33.38
CA PHE A 210 -14.74 -28.84 -34.63
C PHE A 210 -15.68 -29.72 -35.45
N GLU A 211 -16.35 -30.69 -34.81
CA GLU A 211 -17.33 -31.55 -35.47
C GLU A 211 -18.51 -30.74 -36.02
N ARG A 212 -19.05 -29.80 -35.23
CA ARG A 212 -20.15 -28.92 -35.66
C ARG A 212 -19.81 -28.11 -36.91
N PHE A 213 -18.61 -27.51 -36.95
CA PHE A 213 -18.17 -26.73 -38.10
C PHE A 213 -17.86 -27.61 -39.30
N SER A 214 -17.27 -28.79 -39.09
CA SER A 214 -17.00 -29.77 -40.14
C SER A 214 -18.27 -30.27 -40.81
N LEU A 215 -19.35 -30.50 -40.04
CA LEU A 215 -20.67 -30.86 -40.57
C LEU A 215 -21.26 -29.73 -41.42
N LYS A 216 -21.19 -28.48 -40.95
CA LYS A 216 -21.69 -27.32 -41.71
C LYS A 216 -20.93 -27.09 -43.02
N ALA A 217 -19.62 -27.33 -43.05
CA ALA A 217 -18.80 -27.16 -44.25
C ALA A 217 -19.01 -28.24 -45.32
N ARG A 218 -19.69 -29.35 -44.97
CA ARG A 218 -20.02 -30.45 -45.89
C ARG A 218 -21.41 -30.31 -46.51
N MET A 219 -22.20 -29.32 -46.09
CA MET A 219 -23.50 -28.96 -46.67
C MET A 219 -23.34 -27.80 -47.64
#